data_AF-A0A3E2TB10-F1
#
_entry.id   AF-A0A3E2TB10-F1
#
_cell.length_a   1.000
_cell.length_b   1.000
_cell.length_c   1.000
_cell.angle_alpha   90.00
_cell.angle_beta   90.00
_cell.angle_gamma   90.00
#
_symmetry.space_group_name_H-M   'P 1'
#
loop_
_entity.id
_entity.type
_entity.pdbx_description
1 polymer ?
#
loop_
_entity_poly.entity_id
_entity_poly.type
_entity_poly.pdbx_seq_one_letter_code
_entity_poly.pdbx_strand_id
1 'polypeptide(L)' 'KECKFVFENGPENYSEWCFKKEIFSNLVEGDFENCKFLIPEKYHEYLRAAYGDYMVLPPIEKRENQHLIVEVSFGDE' A
#
# COMPACT_ATOMS: atom_id res chain seq x y z
N LYS A 1 -3.65 12.59 -25.58
CA LYS A 1 -4.59 11.69 -24.88
C LYS A 1 -4.35 11.87 -23.38
N GLU A 2 -5.40 12.05 -22.59
CA GLU A 2 -5.28 12.14 -21.13
C GLU A 2 -5.11 10.73 -20.54
N CYS A 3 -4.13 10.56 -19.64
CA CYS A 3 -3.89 9.29 -18.97
C CYS A 3 -4.86 9.13 -17.79
N LYS A 4 -5.72 8.09 -17.84
CA LYS A 4 -6.75 7.83 -16.83
C LYS A 4 -6.31 6.89 -15.70
N PHE A 5 -5.21 6.18 -15.92
CA PHE A 5 -4.69 5.18 -15.01
C PHE A 5 -3.22 5.45 -14.70
N VAL A 6 -2.81 5.06 -13.50
CA VAL A 6 -1.42 5.12 -13.03
C VAL A 6 -1.04 3.74 -12.50
N PHE A 7 0.24 3.42 -12.60
CA PHE A 7 0.82 2.20 -12.08
C PHE A 7 1.94 2.55 -11.12
N GLU A 8 2.11 1.71 -10.11
CA GLU A 8 3.23 1.83 -9.20
C GLU A 8 4.52 1.33 -9.90
N ASN A 9 5.68 1.85 -9.49
CA ASN A 9 6.95 1.33 -9.97
C ASN A 9 7.40 0.17 -9.07
N GLY A 10 7.91 -0.89 -9.67
CA GLY A 10 8.34 -2.09 -8.94
C GLY A 10 7.33 -3.24 -8.75
N PRO A 11 6.04 -3.18 -9.17
CA PRO A 11 5.20 -4.37 -9.15
C PRO A 11 5.59 -5.30 -10.31
N GLU A 12 5.66 -6.60 -10.02
CA GLU A 12 5.89 -7.62 -11.06
C GLU A 12 4.68 -7.72 -12.01
N ASN A 13 3.48 -7.37 -11.53
CA ASN A 13 2.24 -7.44 -12.28
C ASN A 13 1.56 -6.07 -12.47
N TYR A 14 1.91 -5.39 -13.57
CA TYR A 14 1.31 -4.10 -13.96
C TYR A 14 -0.20 -4.15 -14.24
N SER A 15 -0.77 -5.34 -14.51
CA SER A 15 -2.21 -5.46 -14.77
C SER A 15 -3.04 -5.41 -13.48
N GLU A 16 -2.47 -5.91 -12.37
CA GLU A 16 -3.08 -5.88 -11.04
C GLU A 16 -2.79 -4.55 -10.33
N TRP A 17 -1.60 -3.99 -10.52
CA TRP A 17 -1.16 -2.72 -9.92
C TRP A 17 -1.47 -1.52 -10.82
N CYS A 18 -2.70 -1.45 -11.31
CA CYS A 18 -3.21 -0.38 -12.17
C CYS A 18 -4.40 0.31 -11.51
N PHE A 19 -4.22 1.59 -11.20
CA PHE A 19 -5.15 2.37 -10.38
C PHE A 19 -5.73 3.53 -11.18
N LYS A 20 -6.98 3.89 -10.88
CA LYS A 20 -7.54 5.12 -11.46
C LYS A 20 -6.78 6.32 -10.91
N LYS A 21 -6.36 7.22 -11.79
CA LYS A 21 -5.63 8.45 -11.41
C LYS A 21 -6.39 9.29 -10.36
N GLU A 22 -7.73 9.26 -10.40
CA GLU A 22 -8.61 9.99 -9.48
C GLU A 22 -8.41 9.64 -8.00
N ILE A 23 -7.89 8.43 -7.71
CA ILE A 23 -7.60 7.99 -6.35
C ILE A 23 -6.56 8.91 -5.69
N PHE A 24 -5.64 9.46 -6.50
CA PHE A 24 -4.54 10.30 -6.05
C PHE A 24 -4.76 11.79 -6.36
N SER A 25 -5.97 12.19 -6.79
CA SER A 25 -6.22 13.58 -7.22
C SER A 25 -6.32 14.57 -6.08
N ASN A 26 -6.75 14.13 -4.90
CA ASN A 26 -6.90 14.96 -3.71
C ASN A 26 -6.11 14.35 -2.55
N LEU A 27 -5.53 15.22 -1.73
CA LEU A 27 -4.83 14.85 -0.52
C LEU A 27 -5.56 15.40 0.70
N VAL A 28 -5.57 14.62 1.77
CA VAL A 28 -6.12 15.00 3.09
C VAL A 28 -5.06 14.75 4.16
N GLU A 29 -5.14 15.43 5.30
CA GLU A 29 -4.30 15.10 6.45
C GLU A 29 -4.78 13.80 7.09
N GLY A 30 -3.88 12.84 7.20
CA GLY A 30 -4.05 11.61 7.95
C GLY A 30 -3.12 11.58 9.16
N ASP A 31 -3.61 11.04 10.27
CA ASP A 31 -2.81 10.81 11.46
C ASP A 31 -2.11 9.45 11.35
N PHE A 32 -0.80 9.43 11.58
CA PHE A 32 -0.03 8.20 11.75
C PHE A 32 0.95 8.38 12.91
N GLU A 33 0.76 7.58 13.95
CA GLU A 33 1.42 7.75 15.25
C GLU A 33 1.23 9.19 15.79
N ASN A 34 2.31 9.90 16.11
CA ASN A 34 2.28 11.27 16.63
C ASN A 34 2.48 12.33 15.52
N CYS A 35 2.33 11.95 14.25
CA CYS A 35 2.61 12.77 13.09
C CYS A 35 1.40 12.87 12.16
N LYS A 36 1.35 13.97 11.40
CA LYS A 36 0.36 14.18 10.34
C LYS A 36 1.03 14.04 8.97
N PHE A 37 0.37 13.35 8.06
CA PHE A 37 0.84 13.14 6.69
C PHE A 37 -0.25 13.50 5.69
N LEU A 38 0.15 13.99 4.51
CA LEU A 38 -0.77 14.10 3.39
C LEU A 38 -0.94 12.73 2.75
N ILE A 39 -2.17 12.22 2.78
CA ILE A 39 -2.52 10.93 2.19
C ILE A 39 -3.59 11.13 1.10
N PRO A 40 -3.70 10.20 0.12
CA PRO A 40 -4.80 10.24 -0.84
C PRO A 40 -6.15 10.22 -0.13
N GLU A 41 -7.07 11.12 -0.48
CA GLU A 41 -8.42 11.14 0.07
C GLU A 41 -9.12 9.77 -0.07
N LYS A 42 -8.85 9.10 -1.21
CA LYS A 42 -9.37 7.77 -1.53
C LYS A 42 -8.40 6.64 -1.17
N TYR A 43 -7.59 6.80 -0.12
CA TYR A 43 -6.63 5.79 0.33
C TYR A 43 -7.26 4.40 0.52
N HIS A 44 -8.51 4.34 0.97
CA HIS A 44 -9.20 3.07 1.19
C HIS A 44 -9.47 2.31 -0.12
N GLU A 45 -9.79 3.03 -1.21
CA GLU A 45 -9.94 2.43 -2.54
C GLU A 45 -8.61 1.90 -3.06
N TYR A 46 -7.52 2.66 -2.87
CA TYR A 46 -6.16 2.23 -3.20
C TYR A 46 -5.78 0.95 -2.48
N LEU A 47 -5.87 0.94 -1.15
CA LEU A 47 -5.42 -0.19 -0.33
C LEU A 47 -6.22 -1.46 -0.61
N ARG A 48 -7.54 -1.34 -0.86
CA ARG A 48 -8.35 -2.49 -1.29
C ARG A 48 -7.98 -3.01 -2.67
N ALA A 49 -7.69 -2.12 -3.61
CA ALA A 49 -7.28 -2.52 -4.95
C ALA A 49 -5.91 -3.22 -4.94
N ALA A 50 -4.96 -2.72 -4.14
CA ALA A 50 -3.61 -3.26 -4.05
C ALA A 50 -3.52 -4.55 -3.22
N TYR A 51 -4.21 -4.60 -2.08
CA TYR A 51 -3.98 -5.64 -1.06
C TYR A 51 -5.24 -6.47 -0.71
N GLY A 52 -6.40 -6.17 -1.31
CA GLY A 52 -7.65 -6.84 -0.98
C GLY A 52 -8.21 -6.41 0.38
N ASP A 53 -8.57 -7.37 1.23
CA ASP A 53 -9.05 -7.08 2.59
C ASP A 53 -7.88 -6.77 3.54
N TYR A 54 -7.22 -5.64 3.30
CA TYR A 54 -5.93 -5.27 3.87
C TYR A 54 -5.92 -5.07 5.39
N MET A 55 -7.10 -5.00 6.03
CA MET A 55 -7.24 -4.90 7.49
C MET A 55 -7.37 -6.28 8.15
N VAL A 56 -7.48 -7.35 7.36
CA VAL A 56 -7.52 -8.73 7.83
C VAL A 56 -6.16 -9.37 7.57
N LEU A 57 -5.53 -9.84 8.64
CA LEU A 57 -4.27 -10.58 8.51
C LEU A 57 -4.51 -11.82 7.64
N PRO A 58 -3.59 -12.14 6.70
CA PRO A 58 -3.68 -13.38 5.96
C PRO A 58 -3.67 -14.59 6.93
N PRO A 59 -4.26 -15.73 6.53
CA PRO A 59 -4.17 -16.98 7.28
C PRO A 59 -2.72 -17.35 7.61
N ILE A 60 -2.48 -18.02 8.74
CA ILE A 60 -1.11 -18.34 9.23
C ILE A 60 -0.32 -19.10 8.16
N GLU A 61 -0.99 -19.99 7.43
CA GLU A 61 -0.41 -20.82 6.38
C GLU A 61 0.07 -20.00 5.18
N LYS A 62 -0.42 -18.77 5.03
CA LYS A 62 -0.03 -17.82 3.98
C LYS A 62 0.94 -16.74 4.46
N ARG A 63 1.31 -16.72 5.75
CA ARG A 63 2.28 -15.77 6.32
C ARG A 63 3.71 -16.25 6.07
N GLU A 64 4.08 -16.33 4.80
CA GLU A 64 5.40 -16.80 4.38
C GLU A 64 6.44 -15.66 4.42
N ASN A 65 7.72 -16.01 4.57
CA ASN A 65 8.82 -15.05 4.51
C ASN A 65 9.14 -14.66 3.06
N GLN A 66 8.35 -13.73 2.50
CA GLN A 66 8.47 -13.30 1.10
C GLN A 66 9.76 -12.51 0.81
N HIS A 67 10.35 -11.89 1.83
CA HIS A 67 11.55 -11.05 1.69
C HIS A 67 12.82 -11.69 2.27
N LEU A 68 12.78 -12.99 2.60
CA LEU A 68 13.90 -13.77 3.12
C LEU A 68 14.60 -13.13 4.33
N ILE A 69 13.86 -12.44 5.20
CA ILE A 69 14.39 -11.81 6.40
C ILE A 69 14.81 -12.91 7.38
N VAL A 70 16.10 -12.99 7.70
CA VAL A 70 16.67 -14.03 8.59
C VAL A 70 16.72 -13.56 10.04
N GLU A 71 17.06 -12.29 10.25
CA GLU A 71 17.20 -11.69 11.56
C GLU A 71 16.67 -10.26 11.51
N VAL A 72 15.94 -9.86 12.56
CA VAL A 72 15.58 -8.48 12.82
C VAL A 72 16.15 -8.14 14.20
N SER A 73 17.10 -7.21 14.23
CA SER A 73 17.68 -6.68 15.46
C SER A 73 17.43 -5.19 15.52
N PHE A 74 16.83 -4.73 16.61
CA PHE A 74 16.57 -3.31 16.86
C PHE A 74 17.67 -2.64 17.70
N GLY A 75 18.74 -3.39 18.03
CA GLY A 75 19.77 -2.97 18.99
C GLY A 75 19.32 -3.11 20.44
N ASP A 76 20.25 -2.92 21.37
CA ASP A 76 19.96 -2.70 22.79
C ASP A 76 19.71 -1.19 23.00
N GLU A 77 18.71 -0.83 23.81
CA GLU A 77 18.39 0.57 24.18
C GLU A 77 19.55 1.31 24.87
#